data_AF-A0A6B2DFJ1-F1
#
_entry.id   AF-A0A6B2DFJ1-F1
#
_cell.length_a   1.000
_cell.length_b   1.000
_cell.length_c   1.000
_cell.angle_alpha   90.00
_cell.angle_beta   90.00
_cell.angle_gamma   90.00
#
_symmetry.space_group_name_H-M   'P 1'
#
loop_
_entity.id
_entity.type
_entity.pdbx_description
1 polymer ?
#
loop_
_entity_poly.entity_id
_entity_poly.type
_entity_poly.pdbx_seq_one_letter_code
_entity_poly.pdbx_strand_id
1 'polypeptide(L)'
;AWRARAEVPALLRGLVRTSSRRAVRDGVPAGPGLAERLAGLPEAEQLRVVDDVVRAQVAAVLGYASGNAVEAGRGFLDLGFDSLTALELRNRLNAVTGLRLPATLIFDYPNPDALTKHLCAELPADGAKAALPVHAELDRLAAVLAATEPGAGERDLITERLRGLLARWTATDDRRDEPGTELADATAEEIFDLLDDELGMS
;
A
#
# COMPACT_ATOMS: atom_id res chain seq x y z
N ALA A 1 -3.10 -39.87 -45.85
CA ALA A 1 -1.84 -40.27 -45.20
C ALA A 1 -1.64 -39.38 -43.97
N TRP A 2 -1.28 -39.98 -42.83
CA TRP A 2 -0.87 -39.42 -41.52
C TRP A 2 -1.84 -38.51 -40.73
N ARG A 3 -2.55 -39.17 -39.80
CA ARG A 3 -3.07 -38.65 -38.53
C ARG A 3 -1.89 -38.44 -37.54
N ALA A 4 -1.98 -37.49 -36.60
CA ALA A 4 -1.89 -37.74 -35.15
C ALA A 4 -1.75 -36.44 -34.33
N ARG A 5 -2.73 -36.20 -33.45
CA ARG A 5 -2.64 -35.36 -32.27
C ARG A 5 -1.92 -36.13 -31.16
N ALA A 6 -1.18 -35.39 -30.33
CA ALA A 6 -0.65 -35.77 -29.02
C ALA A 6 0.48 -36.84 -29.07
N GLU A 7 1.52 -36.86 -28.25
CA GLU A 7 1.65 -36.49 -26.84
C GLU A 7 3.13 -36.12 -26.57
N VAL A 8 3.38 -35.18 -25.66
CA VAL A 8 4.74 -34.88 -25.20
C VAL A 8 5.32 -36.15 -24.54
N PRO A 9 6.49 -36.65 -24.99
CA PRO A 9 7.10 -37.88 -24.48
C PRO A 9 7.25 -37.87 -22.95
N ALA A 10 6.90 -38.99 -22.31
CA ALA A 10 6.93 -39.14 -20.85
C ALA A 10 8.30 -38.84 -20.21
N LEU A 11 9.38 -38.90 -20.99
CA LEU A 11 10.75 -38.59 -20.55
C LEU A 11 10.98 -37.09 -20.30
N LEU A 12 10.14 -36.21 -20.84
CA LEU A 12 10.24 -34.75 -20.64
C LEU A 12 9.35 -34.22 -19.50
N ARG A 13 8.52 -35.08 -18.87
CA ARG A 13 7.70 -34.68 -17.70
C ARG A 13 8.50 -34.52 -16.41
N GLY A 14 9.69 -35.11 -16.32
CA GLY A 14 10.53 -35.07 -15.11
C GLY A 14 11.44 -33.84 -15.00
N LEU A 15 11.71 -33.15 -16.11
CA LEU A 15 12.62 -32.00 -16.14
C LEU A 15 11.89 -30.64 -16.09
N VAL A 16 10.58 -30.63 -16.32
CA VAL A 16 9.72 -29.51 -15.94
C VAL A 16 9.18 -29.83 -14.55
N ARG A 17 10.01 -29.59 -13.54
CA ARG A 17 9.49 -29.30 -12.20
C ARG A 17 8.68 -28.03 -12.40
N THR A 18 7.39 -28.19 -12.68
CA THR A 18 6.38 -27.16 -12.54
C THR A 18 6.52 -26.70 -11.11
N SER A 19 7.33 -25.66 -10.91
CA SER A 19 7.34 -24.89 -9.69
C SER A 19 5.90 -24.46 -9.53
N SER A 20 5.19 -25.18 -8.68
CA SER A 20 3.85 -24.82 -8.26
C SER A 20 4.00 -23.37 -7.87
N ARG A 21 3.38 -22.49 -8.65
CA ARG A 21 3.20 -21.10 -8.31
C ARG A 21 2.23 -21.11 -7.13
N ARG A 22 2.72 -21.58 -5.99
CA ARG A 22 2.16 -21.37 -4.68
C ARG A 22 2.30 -19.87 -4.54
N ALA A 23 1.23 -19.18 -4.87
CA ALA A 23 0.99 -17.85 -4.36
C ALA A 23 1.30 -17.94 -2.87
N VAL A 24 2.41 -17.33 -2.47
CA VAL A 24 2.67 -17.00 -1.07
C VAL A 24 1.62 -15.97 -0.73
N ARG A 25 0.42 -16.45 -0.43
CA ARG A 25 -0.49 -15.84 0.51
C ARG A 25 -0.16 -16.42 1.86
N ASP A 26 1.07 -16.18 2.32
CA ASP A 26 1.28 -16.06 3.75
C ASP A 26 1.01 -14.59 4.07
N GLY A 27 -0.29 -14.31 4.21
CA GLY A 27 -0.74 -13.12 4.91
C GLY A 27 -0.38 -13.29 6.37
N VAL A 28 0.88 -13.02 6.70
CA VAL A 28 1.12 -12.25 7.93
C VAL A 28 0.40 -10.93 7.66
N PRO A 29 -0.46 -10.41 8.55
CA PRO A 29 -0.90 -9.04 8.41
C PRO A 29 0.37 -8.20 8.37
N ALA A 30 0.74 -7.74 7.17
CA ALA A 30 1.81 -6.78 7.03
C ALA A 30 1.39 -5.65 7.96
N GLY A 31 2.19 -5.42 9.01
CA GLY A 31 2.06 -4.20 9.78
C GLY A 31 2.09 -3.00 8.84
N PRO A 32 1.86 -1.78 9.35
CA PRO A 32 1.80 -0.58 8.53
C PRO A 32 2.96 -0.57 7.53
N GLY A 33 2.62 -0.43 6.24
CA GLY A 33 3.60 -0.49 5.16
C GLY A 33 4.71 0.52 5.41
N LEU A 34 5.90 0.32 4.84
CA LEU A 34 7.02 1.24 5.09
C LEU A 34 6.62 2.71 4.82
N ALA A 35 5.79 2.97 3.80
CA ALA A 35 5.22 4.29 3.53
C ALA A 35 4.39 4.86 4.70
N GLU A 36 3.55 4.06 5.36
CA GLU A 36 2.76 4.50 6.53
C GLU A 36 3.64 4.78 7.75
N ARG A 37 4.75 4.05 7.90
CA ARG A 37 5.74 4.31 8.96
C ARG A 37 6.56 5.57 8.74
N LEU A 38 6.72 6.00 7.48
CA LEU A 38 7.44 7.21 7.11
C LEU A 38 6.55 8.45 7.14
N ALA A 39 5.23 8.27 7.00
CA ALA A 39 4.26 9.35 7.02
C ALA A 39 4.37 10.18 8.32
N GLY A 40 4.57 11.48 8.18
CA GLY A 40 4.68 12.41 9.31
C GLY A 40 6.05 12.47 9.99
N LEU A 41 7.05 11.68 9.57
CA LEU A 41 8.42 11.80 10.07
C LEU A 41 9.17 12.92 9.35
N PRO A 42 10.11 13.63 10.02
CA PRO A 42 11.06 14.52 9.36
C PRO A 42 11.94 13.76 8.35
N GLU A 43 12.36 14.42 7.27
CA GLU A 43 13.17 13.82 6.19
C GLU A 43 14.43 13.09 6.70
N ALA A 44 15.13 13.69 7.68
CA ALA A 44 16.31 13.08 8.27
C ALA A 44 16.01 11.77 9.03
N GLU A 45 14.82 11.65 9.61
CA GLU A 45 14.38 10.46 10.32
C GLU A 45 13.85 9.40 9.34
N GLN A 46 13.15 9.83 8.28
CA GLN A 46 12.76 8.96 7.18
C GLN A 46 13.98 8.26 6.56
N LEU A 47 15.04 9.02 6.27
CA LEU A 47 16.27 8.49 5.70
C LEU A 47 16.90 7.39 6.58
N ARG A 48 16.90 7.58 7.90
CA ARG A 48 17.43 6.59 8.85
C ARG A 48 16.60 5.32 8.87
N VAL A 49 15.27 5.45 8.89
CA VAL A 49 14.35 4.31 8.88
C VAL A 49 14.50 3.52 7.57
N VAL A 50 14.62 4.19 6.43
CA VAL A 50 14.84 3.53 5.14
C VAL A 50 16.20 2.86 5.09
N ASP A 51 17.26 3.50 5.59
CA ASP A 51 18.61 2.91 5.65
C ASP A 51 18.61 1.60 6.46
N ASP A 52 17.99 1.62 7.64
CA ASP A 52 17.88 0.44 8.50
C ASP A 52 17.16 -0.72 7.78
N VAL A 53 16.08 -0.40 7.05
CA VAL A 53 15.34 -1.40 6.27
C VAL A 53 16.19 -1.96 5.13
N VAL A 54 16.86 -1.10 4.36
CA VAL A 54 17.73 -1.52 3.25
C VAL A 54 18.83 -2.43 3.77
N ARG A 55 19.54 -2.02 4.82
CA ARG A 55 20.62 -2.82 5.41
C ARG A 55 20.12 -4.14 6.00
N ALA A 56 18.94 -4.14 6.62
CA ALA A 56 18.33 -5.38 7.10
C ALA A 56 18.00 -6.35 5.96
N GLN A 57 17.48 -5.87 4.82
CA GLN A 57 17.22 -6.73 3.66
C GLN A 57 18.53 -7.23 3.04
N VAL A 58 19.55 -6.38 2.94
CA VAL A 58 20.88 -6.75 2.42
C VAL A 58 21.51 -7.83 3.29
N ALA A 59 21.54 -7.64 4.61
CA ALA A 59 22.04 -8.62 5.56
C ALA A 59 21.30 -9.95 5.43
N ALA A 60 19.97 -9.90 5.29
CA ALA A 60 19.18 -11.11 5.21
C ALA A 60 19.30 -11.86 3.88
N VAL A 61 19.73 -11.22 2.80
CA VAL A 61 20.08 -11.87 1.51
C VAL A 61 21.47 -12.49 1.59
N LEU A 62 22.43 -11.78 2.20
CA LEU A 62 23.82 -12.25 2.33
C LEU A 62 24.05 -13.20 3.52
N GLY A 63 23.04 -13.43 4.36
CA GLY A 63 23.12 -14.30 5.53
C GLY A 63 23.87 -13.69 6.72
N TYR A 64 23.98 -12.36 6.79
CA TYR A 64 24.54 -11.67 7.95
C TYR A 64 23.56 -11.63 9.12
N ALA A 65 24.09 -11.63 10.34
CA ALA A 65 23.28 -11.63 11.56
C ALA A 65 22.47 -10.34 11.77
N SER A 66 22.91 -9.20 11.21
CA SER A 66 22.19 -7.93 11.31
C SER A 66 22.59 -6.95 10.20
N GLY A 67 21.73 -5.95 9.96
CA GLY A 67 22.02 -4.83 9.05
C GLY A 67 23.23 -3.98 9.47
N ASN A 68 23.59 -3.98 10.75
CA ASN A 68 24.77 -3.25 11.26
C ASN A 68 26.10 -3.84 10.74
N ALA A 69 26.09 -5.09 10.27
CA ALA A 69 27.25 -5.71 9.65
C ALA A 69 27.45 -5.28 8.17
N VAL A 70 26.47 -4.57 7.60
CA VAL A 70 26.51 -4.08 6.22
C VAL A 70 27.08 -2.67 6.21
N GLU A 71 28.20 -2.48 5.52
CA GLU A 71 28.78 -1.15 5.27
C GLU A 71 27.98 -0.39 4.21
N ALA A 72 27.44 0.79 4.57
CA ALA A 72 26.57 1.58 3.69
C ALA A 72 27.22 1.99 2.36
N GLY A 73 28.49 2.37 2.42
CA GLY A 73 29.24 2.87 1.26
C GLY A 73 29.85 1.77 0.40
N ARG A 74 29.83 0.52 0.86
CA ARG A 74 30.46 -0.59 0.13
C ARG A 74 29.54 -1.06 -1.01
N GLY A 75 30.14 -1.30 -2.17
CA GLY A 75 29.40 -1.73 -3.34
C GLY A 75 28.74 -3.09 -3.14
N PHE A 76 27.55 -3.30 -3.71
CA PHE A 76 26.84 -4.58 -3.65
C PHE A 76 27.68 -5.72 -4.21
N LEU A 77 28.42 -5.50 -5.30
CA LEU A 77 29.32 -6.50 -5.88
C LEU A 77 30.45 -6.88 -4.90
N ASP A 78 31.01 -5.91 -4.19
CA ASP A 78 32.07 -6.13 -3.20
C ASP A 78 31.55 -6.82 -1.93
N LEU A 79 30.24 -6.72 -1.67
CA LEU A 79 29.54 -7.43 -0.60
C LEU A 79 29.15 -8.86 -1.00
N GLY A 80 29.31 -9.23 -2.28
CA GLY A 80 29.02 -10.57 -2.79
C GLY A 80 27.67 -10.71 -3.48
N PHE A 81 27.04 -9.62 -3.93
CA PHE A 81 25.86 -9.71 -4.79
C PHE A 81 26.19 -10.21 -6.19
N ASP A 82 25.29 -11.03 -6.69
CA ASP A 82 25.22 -11.58 -8.04
C ASP A 82 23.82 -11.35 -8.64
N SER A 83 23.58 -11.84 -9.86
CA SER A 83 22.30 -11.66 -10.54
C SER A 83 21.10 -12.28 -9.81
N LEU A 84 21.29 -13.35 -9.02
CA LEU A 84 20.21 -14.04 -8.33
C LEU A 84 19.85 -13.34 -7.02
N THR A 85 20.87 -13.01 -6.22
CA THR A 85 20.74 -12.26 -4.97
C THR A 85 20.25 -10.83 -5.21
N ALA A 86 20.60 -10.21 -6.34
CA ALA A 86 20.03 -8.94 -6.79
C ALA A 86 18.50 -9.01 -6.97
N LEU A 87 18.02 -10.07 -7.61
CA LEU A 87 16.60 -10.28 -7.84
C LEU A 87 15.87 -10.57 -6.52
N GLU A 88 16.51 -11.32 -5.62
CA GLU A 88 15.98 -11.56 -4.27
C GLU A 88 15.83 -10.26 -3.49
N LEU A 89 16.88 -9.45 -3.40
CA LEU A 89 16.84 -8.15 -2.73
C LEU A 89 15.73 -7.27 -3.30
N ARG A 90 15.61 -7.20 -4.63
CA ARG A 90 14.54 -6.48 -5.32
C ARG A 90 13.15 -6.96 -4.90
N ASN A 91 12.93 -8.27 -4.82
CA ASN A 91 11.62 -8.82 -4.43
C ASN A 91 11.28 -8.52 -2.97
N ARG A 92 12.27 -8.59 -2.09
CA ARG A 92 12.13 -8.27 -0.66
C ARG A 92 11.83 -6.79 -0.45
N LEU A 93 12.56 -5.92 -1.14
CA LEU A 93 12.31 -4.47 -1.09
C LEU A 93 10.93 -4.13 -1.63
N ASN A 94 10.47 -4.72 -2.74
CA ASN A 94 9.11 -4.51 -3.23
C ASN A 94 8.05 -4.93 -2.21
N ALA A 95 8.26 -6.03 -1.49
CA ALA A 95 7.32 -6.51 -0.48
C ALA A 95 7.20 -5.54 0.71
N VAL A 96 8.30 -4.90 1.11
CA VAL A 96 8.33 -3.98 2.26
C VAL A 96 7.92 -2.55 1.88
N THR A 97 8.32 -2.09 0.70
CA THR A 97 8.09 -0.72 0.21
C THR A 97 6.76 -0.58 -0.53
N GLY A 98 6.21 -1.66 -1.08
CA GLY A 98 5.07 -1.60 -2.00
C GLY A 98 5.40 -1.06 -3.40
N LEU A 99 6.67 -0.71 -3.67
CA LEU A 99 7.13 -0.17 -4.95
C LEU A 99 7.28 -1.27 -6.01
N ARG A 100 7.36 -0.84 -7.27
CA ARG A 100 7.72 -1.70 -8.41
C ARG A 100 9.15 -1.40 -8.86
N LEU A 101 10.12 -1.93 -8.14
CA LEU A 101 11.54 -1.70 -8.45
C LEU A 101 11.99 -2.51 -9.68
N PRO A 102 12.87 -1.95 -10.54
CA PRO A 102 13.43 -2.64 -11.70
C PRO A 102 14.43 -3.73 -11.28
N ALA A 103 14.69 -4.71 -12.15
CA ALA A 103 15.68 -5.76 -11.91
C ALA A 103 17.13 -5.27 -11.99
N THR A 104 17.35 -4.07 -12.54
CA THR A 104 18.67 -3.41 -12.68
C THR A 104 19.06 -2.59 -11.45
N LEU A 105 18.22 -2.57 -10.41
CA LEU A 105 18.32 -1.68 -9.25
C LEU A 105 19.72 -1.59 -8.63
N ILE A 106 20.41 -2.73 -8.44
CA ILE A 106 21.75 -2.76 -7.82
C ILE A 106 22.86 -2.23 -8.74
N PHE A 107 22.60 -2.11 -10.04
CA PHE A 107 23.52 -1.52 -11.01
C PHE A 107 23.30 -0.02 -11.13
N ASP A 108 22.04 0.40 -11.05
CA ASP A 108 21.65 1.81 -11.06
C ASP A 108 22.05 2.50 -9.73
N TYR A 109 21.97 1.75 -8.62
CA TYR A 109 22.32 2.20 -7.27
C TYR A 109 23.31 1.19 -6.66
N PRO A 110 24.63 1.40 -6.82
CA PRO A 110 25.63 0.36 -6.61
C PRO A 110 25.96 0.06 -5.15
N ASN A 111 25.42 0.82 -4.19
CA ASN A 111 25.64 0.61 -2.76
C ASN A 111 24.36 0.90 -1.94
N PRO A 112 24.29 0.41 -0.69
CA PRO A 112 23.15 0.65 0.20
C PRO A 112 22.77 2.12 0.34
N ASP A 113 23.75 3.02 0.49
CA ASP A 113 23.52 4.46 0.67
C ASP A 113 22.79 5.11 -0.52
N ALA A 114 23.22 4.77 -1.74
CA ALA A 114 22.60 5.24 -2.98
C ALA A 114 21.19 4.69 -3.13
N LEU A 115 21.00 3.41 -2.78
CA LEU A 115 19.70 2.76 -2.84
C LEU A 115 18.71 3.36 -1.82
N THR A 116 19.17 3.63 -0.60
CA THR A 116 18.38 4.28 0.45
C THR A 116 17.86 5.64 -0.01
N LYS A 117 18.73 6.48 -0.59
CA LYS A 117 18.34 7.79 -1.12
C LYS A 117 17.29 7.68 -2.23
N HIS A 118 17.47 6.72 -3.13
CA HIS A 118 16.49 6.48 -4.20
C HIS A 118 15.13 6.04 -3.63
N LEU A 119 15.12 5.11 -2.67
CA LEU A 119 13.88 4.65 -2.05
C LEU A 119 13.18 5.75 -1.25
N CYS A 120 13.92 6.61 -0.55
CA CYS A 120 13.34 7.80 0.09
C CYS A 120 12.69 8.76 -0.90
N ALA A 121 13.25 8.92 -2.11
CA ALA A 121 12.66 9.76 -3.13
C ALA A 121 11.40 9.14 -3.78
N GLU A 122 11.36 7.81 -3.90
CA GLU A 122 10.25 7.06 -4.51
C GLU A 122 9.11 6.74 -3.53
N LEU A 123 9.38 6.70 -2.23
CA LEU A 123 8.37 6.56 -1.19
C LEU A 123 7.78 7.95 -0.93
N PRO A 124 6.57 8.27 -1.44
CA PRO A 124 5.99 9.57 -1.20
C PRO A 124 5.85 9.78 0.31
N ALA A 125 6.33 10.94 0.79
CA ALA A 125 6.23 11.35 2.19
C ALA A 125 4.77 11.52 2.66
N ASP A 126 3.83 11.52 1.71
CA ASP A 126 2.42 11.34 1.95
C ASP A 126 1.98 9.97 1.48
N GLY A 127 1.14 9.31 2.26
CA GLY A 127 0.39 8.11 1.87
C GLY A 127 -0.60 8.35 0.74
N ALA A 128 -0.17 9.01 -0.35
CA ALA A 128 -0.86 9.09 -1.62
C ALA A 128 -0.81 7.73 -2.31
N LYS A 129 -1.61 6.80 -1.76
CA LYS A 129 -2.41 5.86 -2.56
C LYS A 129 -2.73 6.57 -3.87
N ALA A 130 -2.34 6.01 -5.01
CA ALA A 130 -2.67 6.51 -6.35
C ALA A 130 -3.99 7.29 -6.28
N ALA A 131 -3.88 8.62 -6.24
CA ALA A 131 -4.99 9.46 -5.84
C ALA A 131 -6.13 9.14 -6.79
N LEU A 132 -7.26 8.66 -6.24
CA LEU A 132 -8.49 8.66 -7.04
C LEU A 132 -8.59 10.06 -7.66
N PRO A 133 -9.02 10.19 -8.93
CA PRO A 133 -8.95 11.47 -9.64
C PRO A 133 -9.47 12.68 -8.83
N VAL A 134 -10.45 12.45 -7.95
CA VAL A 134 -10.99 13.46 -7.02
C VAL A 134 -10.00 13.95 -5.96
N HIS A 135 -9.14 13.09 -5.40
CA HIS A 135 -8.14 13.49 -4.40
C HIS A 135 -7.04 14.34 -5.02
N ALA A 136 -6.57 13.98 -6.22
CA ALA A 136 -5.59 14.78 -6.96
C ALA A 136 -6.13 16.18 -7.28
N GLU A 137 -7.41 16.31 -7.60
CA GLU A 137 -8.05 17.61 -7.82
C GLU A 137 -8.23 18.41 -6.52
N LEU A 138 -8.44 17.75 -5.37
CA LEU A 138 -8.46 18.41 -4.07
C LEU A 138 -7.09 18.94 -3.67
N ASP A 139 -6.03 18.17 -3.93
CA ASP A 139 -4.64 18.59 -3.67
C ASP A 139 -4.26 19.78 -4.56
N ARG A 140 -4.67 19.74 -5.83
CA ARG A 140 -4.51 20.86 -6.76
C ARG A 140 -5.24 22.10 -6.27
N LEU A 141 -6.48 21.96 -5.80
CA LEU A 141 -7.26 23.06 -5.23
C LEU A 141 -6.56 23.64 -3.99
N ALA A 142 -6.07 22.79 -3.08
CA ALA A 142 -5.32 23.23 -1.91
C ALA A 142 -4.06 24.03 -2.29
N ALA A 143 -3.30 23.56 -3.29
CA ALA A 143 -2.12 24.27 -3.79
C ALA A 143 -2.47 25.64 -4.40
N VAL A 144 -3.58 25.73 -5.16
CA VAL A 144 -4.05 27.01 -5.72
C VAL A 144 -4.47 27.99 -4.62
N LEU A 145 -5.18 27.52 -3.59
CA LEU A 145 -5.59 28.36 -2.46
C LEU A 145 -4.41 28.85 -1.60
N ALA A 146 -3.35 28.04 -1.50
CA ALA A 146 -2.13 28.43 -0.80
C ALA A 146 -1.28 29.45 -1.59
N ALA A 147 -1.22 29.30 -2.92
CA ALA A 147 -0.44 30.17 -3.79
C ALA A 147 -1.11 31.51 -4.10
N THR A 148 -2.45 31.52 -4.12
CA THR A 148 -3.24 32.73 -4.36
C THR A 148 -3.58 33.29 -2.99
N GLU A 149 -2.82 34.25 -2.43
CA GLU A 149 -3.20 34.89 -1.16
C GLU A 149 -4.54 35.64 -1.36
N PRO A 150 -5.71 35.07 -1.00
CA PRO A 150 -6.97 35.67 -1.40
C PRO A 150 -7.25 36.84 -0.46
N GLY A 151 -7.86 37.90 -0.97
CA GLY A 151 -8.34 39.00 -0.12
C GLY A 151 -9.36 38.48 0.91
N ALA A 152 -9.53 39.17 2.04
CA ALA A 152 -10.40 38.71 3.14
C ALA A 152 -11.83 38.34 2.66
N GLY A 153 -12.44 39.16 1.78
CA GLY A 153 -13.76 38.85 1.22
C GLY A 153 -13.78 37.69 0.22
N GLU A 154 -12.66 37.40 -0.45
CA GLU A 154 -12.54 36.26 -1.37
C GLU A 154 -12.40 34.95 -0.60
N ARG A 155 -11.67 34.96 0.53
CA ARG A 155 -11.59 33.82 1.45
C ARG A 155 -12.97 33.42 1.98
N ASP A 156 -13.81 34.39 2.35
CA ASP A 156 -15.16 34.14 2.84
C ASP A 156 -16.05 33.48 1.78
N LEU A 157 -16.00 33.99 0.53
CA LEU A 157 -16.75 33.42 -0.59
C LEU A 157 -16.31 31.99 -0.95
N ILE A 158 -14.99 31.74 -0.95
CA ILE A 158 -14.43 30.40 -1.17
C ILE A 158 -14.90 29.44 -0.06
N THR A 159 -14.85 29.89 1.19
CA THR A 159 -15.25 29.09 2.35
C THR A 159 -16.72 28.70 2.28
N GLU A 160 -17.62 29.64 1.97
CA GLU A 160 -19.05 29.34 1.82
C GLU A 160 -19.33 28.36 0.68
N ARG A 161 -18.61 28.48 -0.44
CA ARG A 161 -18.75 27.55 -1.56
C ARG A 161 -18.30 26.13 -1.20
N LEU A 162 -17.20 25.99 -0.44
CA LEU A 162 -16.71 24.69 0.04
C LEU A 162 -17.67 24.06 1.06
N ARG A 163 -18.20 24.85 2.01
CA ARG A 163 -19.23 24.36 2.95
C ARG A 163 -20.49 23.88 2.23
N GLY A 164 -20.94 24.62 1.21
CA GLY A 164 -22.09 24.22 0.39
C GLY A 164 -21.85 22.94 -0.42
N LEU A 165 -20.61 22.70 -0.88
CA LEU A 165 -20.23 21.44 -1.52
C LEU A 165 -20.24 20.28 -0.52
N LEU A 166 -19.67 20.48 0.67
CA LEU A 166 -19.63 19.49 1.74
C LEU A 166 -21.05 19.08 2.18
N ALA A 167 -21.94 20.06 2.42
CA ALA A 167 -23.31 19.81 2.85
C ALA A 167 -24.12 19.00 1.82
N ARG A 168 -23.91 19.22 0.51
CA ARG A 168 -24.56 18.42 -0.53
C ARG A 168 -24.04 16.99 -0.58
N TRP A 169 -22.74 16.82 -0.34
CA TRP A 169 -22.11 15.49 -0.30
C TRP A 169 -22.63 14.68 0.88
N THR A 170 -22.66 15.25 2.10
CA THR A 170 -23.15 14.57 3.31
C THR A 170 -24.65 14.27 3.23
N ALA A 171 -25.47 15.18 2.72
CA ALA A 171 -26.90 14.93 2.51
C ALA A 171 -27.20 13.85 1.44
N THR A 172 -26.19 13.46 0.64
CA THR A 172 -26.32 12.34 -0.30
C THR A 172 -25.96 11.00 0.35
N ASP A 173 -25.18 11.03 1.42
CA ASP A 173 -24.79 9.87 2.21
C ASP A 173 -25.90 9.49 3.20
N ASP A 174 -26.52 10.47 3.87
CA ASP A 174 -27.69 10.26 4.74
C ASP A 174 -28.86 9.59 4.02
N ARG A 175 -29.00 9.80 2.70
CA ARG A 175 -30.04 9.15 1.88
C ARG A 175 -29.73 7.68 1.54
N ARG A 176 -28.49 7.22 1.72
CA ARG A 176 -28.09 5.81 1.56
C ARG A 176 -28.17 5.04 2.87
N ASP A 177 -28.07 5.73 4.00
CA ASP A 177 -28.22 5.20 5.36
C ASP A 177 -29.65 5.37 5.89
N GLU A 178 -30.68 5.20 5.05
CA GLU A 178 -32.03 4.81 5.51
C GLU A 178 -32.11 3.27 5.50
N PRO A 179 -31.62 2.54 6.52
CA PRO A 179 -32.10 1.21 6.80
C PRO A 179 -33.54 1.31 7.31
N GLY A 180 -34.39 0.38 6.87
CA GLY A 180 -35.84 0.37 7.14
C GLY A 180 -36.22 0.88 8.53
N THR A 181 -36.95 1.99 8.52
CA THR A 181 -37.59 2.66 9.64
C THR A 181 -38.69 1.78 10.23
N GLU A 182 -38.34 0.66 10.87
CA GLU A 182 -39.37 -0.16 11.55
C GLU A 182 -38.89 -1.05 12.72
N LEU A 183 -37.61 -1.04 13.14
CA LEU A 183 -37.17 -1.89 14.28
C LEU A 183 -36.37 -1.20 15.40
N ALA A 184 -36.02 0.08 15.29
CA ALA A 184 -35.14 0.72 16.29
C ALA A 184 -35.87 1.53 17.37
N ASP A 185 -37.15 1.82 17.20
CA ASP A 185 -37.96 2.59 18.17
C ASP A 185 -39.06 1.74 18.84
N ALA A 186 -39.13 0.45 18.53
CA ALA A 186 -40.03 -0.45 19.25
C ALA A 186 -39.56 -0.52 20.72
N THR A 187 -40.42 -0.04 21.62
CA THR A 187 -40.17 -0.18 23.05
C THR A 187 -40.14 -1.68 23.40
N ALA A 188 -39.38 -2.06 24.43
CA ALA A 188 -39.33 -3.47 24.84
C ALA A 188 -40.73 -4.07 25.07
N GLU A 189 -41.70 -3.23 25.47
CA GLU A 189 -43.10 -3.58 25.69
C GLU A 189 -43.83 -3.94 24.37
N GLU A 190 -43.59 -3.22 23.27
CA GLU A 190 -44.16 -3.52 21.94
C GLU A 190 -43.54 -4.77 21.29
N ILE A 191 -42.27 -5.08 21.59
CA ILE A 191 -41.63 -6.33 21.14
C ILE A 191 -42.29 -7.56 21.80
N PHE A 192 -42.74 -7.43 23.06
CA PHE A 192 -43.45 -8.51 23.74
C PHE A 192 -44.89 -8.67 23.26
N ASP A 193 -45.61 -7.59 22.94
CA ASP A 193 -46.96 -7.65 22.36
C ASP A 193 -46.97 -8.35 20.98
N LEU A 194 -45.95 -8.11 20.15
CA LEU A 194 -45.84 -8.75 18.83
C LEU A 194 -45.59 -10.27 18.91
N LEU A 195 -44.95 -10.74 19.99
CA LEU A 195 -44.67 -12.16 20.23
C LEU A 195 -45.89 -12.90 20.81
N ASP A 196 -46.74 -12.21 21.56
CA ASP A 196 -47.95 -12.78 22.16
C ASP A 196 -49.07 -12.96 21.11
N ASP A 197 -49.16 -12.06 20.13
CA ASP A 197 -50.13 -12.17 19.02
C ASP A 197 -49.79 -13.30 18.03
N GLU A 198 -48.51 -13.68 17.88
CA GLU A 198 -48.07 -14.76 16.97
C GLU A 198 -48.04 -16.16 17.63
N LEU A 199 -48.17 -16.22 18.96
CA LEU A 199 -48.32 -17.46 19.72
C LEU A 199 -49.64 -17.48 20.51
N GLY A 200 -50.73 -17.10 19.85
CA GLY A 200 -52.09 -17.30 20.32
C GLY A 200 -52.36 -18.75 20.75
N MET A 201 -52.05 -19.07 22.00
CA MET A 201 -52.74 -20.07 22.79
C MET A 201 -53.99 -19.41 23.35
N SER A 202 -55.09 -19.55 22.62
CA SER A 202 -56.41 -19.86 23.18
C SER A 202 -57.22 -20.59 22.11
#